data_AF-A0A7S1QN10-F1
#
_entry.id   AF-A0A7S1QN10-F1
#
_cell.length_a   1.000
_cell.length_b   1.000
_cell.length_c   1.000
_cell.angle_alpha   90.00
_cell.angle_beta   90.00
_cell.angle_gamma   90.00
#
_symmetry.space_group_name_H-M   'P 1'
#
loop_
_entity.id
_entity.type
_entity.pdbx_description
1 polymer ?
#
loop_
_entity_poly.entity_id
_entity_poly.type
_entity_poly.pdbx_seq_one_letter_code
_entity_poly.pdbx_strand_id
1 'polypeptide(L)'
;GSDHDAISAVFAVGDQPWRILTHTTGGDAGAAAKDLTNFPPTASWEKFWCGAIEQDVEYKFSAAVWSSSAGAHDPEACCRLCQINNLCKAWVWTKGSGMCQLHGSSPQQKMARASGAGIVSGLSVAEADVIARELAHAAISKE
;
A
#
# COMPACT_ATOMS: atom_id res chain seq x y z
N GLY A 1 3.08 7.05 44.54
CA GLY A 1 3.69 8.08 43.65
C GLY A 1 3.89 7.40 42.33
N SER A 2 3.38 7.91 41.20
CA SER A 2 3.76 9.21 40.62
C SER A 2 5.23 9.45 40.78
N ASP A 3 6.00 9.06 39.78
CA ASP A 3 7.11 9.84 39.28
C ASP A 3 7.05 9.77 37.75
N HIS A 4 6.79 10.94 37.21
CA HIS A 4 6.85 11.32 35.81
C HIS A 4 8.25 11.88 35.55
N ASP A 5 8.67 11.81 34.29
CA ASP A 5 9.80 12.54 33.69
C ASP A 5 11.22 12.00 33.88
N ALA A 6 11.66 11.31 32.81
CA ALA A 6 12.97 11.58 32.24
C ALA A 6 12.90 11.43 30.71
N ILE A 7 12.58 12.52 30.01
CA ILE A 7 12.85 12.65 28.58
C ILE A 7 14.37 12.81 28.45
N SER A 8 15.05 11.75 28.02
CA SER A 8 16.41 11.86 27.49
C SER A 8 16.35 11.77 25.97
N ALA A 9 16.38 12.93 25.32
CA ALA A 9 16.67 13.01 23.90
C ALA A 9 18.15 12.68 23.72
N VAL A 10 18.45 11.55 23.09
CA VAL A 10 19.78 11.29 22.53
C VAL A 10 19.68 11.53 21.04
N PHE A 11 20.20 12.68 20.61
CA PHE A 11 20.58 12.91 19.23
C PHE A 11 21.89 12.15 18.99
N ALA A 12 21.84 11.12 18.15
CA ALA A 12 23.04 10.53 17.57
C ALA A 12 22.95 10.60 16.05
N VAL A 13 23.82 11.42 15.47
CA VAL A 13 24.10 11.57 14.05
C VAL A 13 24.77 10.29 13.53
N GLY A 14 24.25 9.73 12.44
CA GLY A 14 24.93 8.68 11.65
C GLY A 14 23.96 7.73 10.93
N ASP A 15 23.96 7.81 9.59
CA ASP A 15 23.42 6.88 8.58
C ASP A 15 22.03 6.21 8.75
N GLN A 16 21.11 6.61 7.86
CA GLN A 16 19.78 6.05 7.57
C GLN A 16 19.81 4.51 7.34
N PRO A 17 18.74 3.73 7.66
CA PRO A 17 17.46 3.85 6.94
C PRO A 17 16.18 3.65 7.78
N TRP A 18 15.05 3.98 7.13
CA TRP A 18 13.64 3.84 7.53
C TRP A 18 13.21 4.53 8.83
N ARG A 19 12.87 5.82 8.70
CA ARG A 19 12.03 6.52 9.68
C ARG A 19 10.64 5.89 9.68
N ILE A 20 10.34 5.06 10.68
CA ILE A 20 8.95 4.89 11.14
C ILE A 20 8.50 6.27 11.63
N LEU A 21 7.52 6.87 10.98
CA LEU A 21 6.75 7.94 11.58
C LEU A 21 5.85 7.30 12.64
N THR A 22 6.32 7.28 13.89
CA THR A 22 5.49 6.89 15.03
C THR A 22 4.48 7.99 15.31
N HIS A 23 3.32 7.93 14.65
CA HIS A 23 2.11 8.53 15.20
C HIS A 23 1.62 7.62 16.32
N THR A 24 1.95 7.98 17.57
CA THR A 24 1.45 7.27 18.75
C THR A 24 -0.01 7.65 18.98
N THR A 25 -0.92 6.72 18.74
CA THR A 25 -2.10 6.56 19.60
C THR A 25 -1.90 5.26 20.36
N GLY A 26 -1.98 5.34 21.68
CA GLY A 26 -1.46 4.34 22.62
C GLY A 26 -1.83 2.89 22.35
N GLY A 27 -0.89 2.00 22.66
CA GLY A 27 -1.05 0.55 22.59
C GLY A 27 0.28 -0.14 22.26
N ASP A 28 1.12 -0.36 23.28
CA ASP A 28 2.04 -1.49 23.39
C ASP A 28 2.91 -1.84 22.16
N ALA A 29 3.81 -0.94 21.76
CA ALA A 29 4.82 -1.17 20.73
C ALA A 29 6.05 -1.97 21.25
N GLY A 30 5.82 -3.11 21.90
CA GLY A 30 6.88 -3.90 22.57
C GLY A 30 7.16 -5.28 21.99
N ALA A 31 6.31 -5.84 21.12
CA ALA A 31 6.38 -7.29 20.80
C ALA A 31 6.51 -7.64 19.30
N ALA A 32 6.43 -6.68 18.37
CA ALA A 32 6.23 -6.98 16.95
C ALA A 32 7.50 -6.96 16.07
N ALA A 33 8.69 -7.21 16.62
CA ALA A 33 9.93 -7.25 15.83
C ALA A 33 10.61 -8.62 15.75
N LYS A 34 10.01 -9.68 16.30
CA LYS A 34 10.65 -11.02 16.36
C LYS A 34 9.91 -12.13 15.63
N ASP A 35 8.82 -11.85 14.92
CA ASP A 35 8.01 -12.92 14.34
C ASP A 35 7.40 -12.55 12.98
N LEU A 36 8.26 -12.28 12.00
CA LEU A 36 7.84 -12.19 10.59
C LEU A 36 7.98 -13.53 9.86
N THR A 37 8.34 -14.61 10.56
CA THR A 37 8.62 -15.91 9.95
C THR A 37 7.58 -16.99 10.25
N ASN A 38 6.66 -16.80 11.21
CA ASN A 38 5.59 -17.76 11.53
C ASN A 38 4.19 -17.13 11.53
N PHE A 39 3.85 -16.38 10.50
CA PHE A 39 2.47 -15.90 10.34
C PHE A 39 1.55 -17.04 9.85
N PRO A 40 0.44 -17.35 10.55
CA PRO A 40 -0.56 -18.26 10.02
C PRO A 40 -1.21 -17.66 8.75
N PRO A 41 -1.56 -18.48 7.74
CA PRO A 41 -2.01 -18.03 6.42
C PRO A 41 -3.43 -17.42 6.40
N THR A 42 -3.97 -17.01 7.55
CA THR A 42 -5.32 -16.46 7.67
C THR A 42 -5.34 -15.01 8.17
N ALA A 43 -4.19 -14.38 8.26
CA ALA A 43 -4.09 -13.11 8.93
C ALA A 43 -4.45 -11.93 8.02
N SER A 44 -5.52 -11.24 8.43
CA SER A 44 -6.11 -10.05 7.80
C SER A 44 -5.18 -8.85 7.52
N TRP A 45 -3.88 -8.92 7.84
CA TRP A 45 -2.92 -7.83 7.59
C TRP A 45 -2.74 -7.52 6.11
N GLU A 46 -2.99 -8.49 5.22
CA GLU A 46 -3.04 -8.30 3.76
C GLU A 46 -4.10 -7.26 3.36
N LYS A 47 -5.16 -7.07 4.17
CA LYS A 47 -6.17 -6.04 3.96
C LYS A 47 -5.77 -4.67 4.51
N PHE A 48 -4.80 -4.63 5.41
CA PHE A 48 -4.29 -3.42 6.05
C PHE A 48 -3.03 -2.87 5.37
N TRP A 49 -2.28 -3.71 4.64
CA TRP A 49 -1.10 -3.31 3.90
C TRP A 49 -1.35 -3.21 2.39
N CYS A 50 -0.70 -2.22 1.79
CA CYS A 50 -1.00 -1.78 0.43
C CYS A 50 0.04 -2.19 -0.62
N GLY A 51 0.99 -3.04 -0.23
CA GLY A 51 2.07 -3.45 -1.11
C GLY A 51 2.77 -2.25 -1.75
N ALA A 52 3.01 -2.33 -3.06
CA ALA A 52 3.60 -1.25 -3.83
C ALA A 52 2.57 -0.15 -4.13
N ILE A 53 2.83 1.04 -3.60
CA ILE A 53 2.13 2.28 -3.93
C ILE A 53 2.99 3.10 -4.89
N GLU A 54 2.46 3.42 -6.06
CA GLU A 54 3.18 4.16 -7.10
C GLU A 54 2.72 5.62 -7.15
N GLN A 55 3.62 6.52 -6.74
CA GLN A 55 3.38 7.96 -6.74
C GLN A 55 3.56 8.55 -8.15
N ASP A 56 2.66 9.47 -8.49
CA ASP A 56 2.60 10.12 -9.80
C ASP A 56 2.55 9.12 -10.96
N VAL A 57 1.97 7.94 -10.73
CA VAL A 57 1.73 6.93 -11.77
C VAL A 57 0.24 6.81 -11.99
N GLU A 58 -0.18 6.99 -13.23
CA GLU A 58 -1.56 6.77 -13.65
C GLU A 58 -1.69 5.38 -14.27
N TYR A 59 -2.60 4.58 -13.72
CA TYR A 59 -3.01 3.33 -14.34
C TYR A 59 -4.07 3.57 -15.41
N LYS A 60 -3.85 2.96 -16.58
CA LYS A 60 -4.84 2.90 -17.66
C LYS A 60 -5.42 1.51 -17.74
N PHE A 61 -6.74 1.46 -17.83
CA PHE A 61 -7.52 0.24 -17.94
C PHE A 61 -8.21 0.22 -19.31
N SER A 62 -8.34 -0.95 -19.95
CA SER A 62 -9.42 -1.11 -20.94
C SER A 62 -10.77 -0.99 -20.26
N ALA A 63 -11.86 -1.07 -21.03
CA ALA A 63 -13.21 -1.24 -20.51
C ALA A 63 -13.21 -2.22 -19.32
N ALA A 64 -13.34 -1.67 -18.11
CA ALA A 64 -13.25 -2.44 -16.89
C ALA A 64 -14.58 -3.18 -16.71
N VAL A 65 -14.52 -4.49 -16.50
CA VAL A 65 -15.71 -5.33 -16.28
C VAL A 65 -16.50 -4.83 -15.06
N TRP A 66 -15.77 -4.34 -14.06
CA TRP A 66 -16.32 -3.68 -12.89
C TRP A 66 -15.45 -2.46 -12.54
N SER A 67 -16.10 -1.37 -12.14
CA SER A 67 -15.44 -0.22 -11.53
C SER A 67 -16.36 0.42 -10.49
N SER A 68 -15.77 1.08 -9.50
CA SER A 68 -16.50 1.82 -8.48
C SER A 68 -15.67 3.03 -8.06
N SER A 69 -16.33 4.01 -7.45
CA SER A 69 -15.64 5.19 -6.92
C SER A 69 -16.11 5.50 -5.52
N ALA A 70 -15.18 5.92 -4.66
CA ALA A 70 -15.44 6.25 -3.27
C ALA A 70 -14.55 7.42 -2.84
N GLY A 71 -14.98 8.17 -1.83
CA GLY A 71 -14.12 9.17 -1.19
C GLY A 71 -13.05 8.49 -0.34
N ALA A 72 -11.81 8.95 -0.43
CA ALA A 72 -10.70 8.51 0.40
C ALA A 72 -9.80 9.70 0.75
N HIS A 73 -9.47 9.84 2.04
CA HIS A 73 -8.67 10.97 2.51
C HIS A 73 -7.19 10.89 2.12
N ASP A 74 -6.67 9.67 1.89
CA ASP A 74 -5.30 9.40 1.48
C ASP A 74 -5.23 8.14 0.57
N PRO A 75 -4.09 7.91 -0.12
CA PRO A 75 -3.90 6.72 -0.95
C PRO A 75 -4.06 5.41 -0.19
N GLU A 76 -3.61 5.35 1.06
CA GLU A 76 -3.66 4.16 1.90
C GLU A 76 -5.11 3.76 2.20
N ALA A 77 -6.00 4.73 2.41
CA ALA A 77 -7.43 4.52 2.55
C ALA A 77 -8.04 3.99 1.24
N CYS A 78 -7.62 4.51 0.08
CA CYS A 78 -8.07 4.02 -1.21
C CYS A 78 -7.64 2.56 -1.45
N CYS A 79 -6.40 2.23 -1.11
CA CYS A 79 -5.92 0.86 -1.11
C CYS A 79 -6.78 -0.05 -0.21
N ARG A 80 -7.04 0.33 1.04
CA ARG A 80 -7.82 -0.50 1.97
C ARG A 80 -9.22 -0.76 1.42
N LEU A 81 -9.85 0.24 0.81
CA LEU A 81 -11.14 0.08 0.11
C LEU A 81 -11.05 -0.95 -1.02
N CYS A 82 -9.95 -0.95 -1.78
CA CYS A 82 -9.72 -1.97 -2.81
C CYS A 82 -9.53 -3.36 -2.18
N GLN A 83 -8.70 -3.51 -1.14
CA GLN A 83 -8.43 -4.81 -0.50
C GLN A 83 -9.68 -5.43 0.14
N ILE A 84 -10.60 -4.61 0.65
CA ILE A 84 -11.87 -5.08 1.22
C ILE A 84 -12.81 -5.59 0.12
N ASN A 85 -12.71 -5.04 -1.08
CA ASN A 85 -13.55 -5.41 -2.20
C ASN A 85 -12.88 -6.49 -3.06
N ASN A 86 -13.42 -7.71 -3.02
CA ASN A 86 -12.89 -8.85 -3.77
C ASN A 86 -12.94 -8.68 -5.30
N LEU A 87 -13.77 -7.77 -5.81
CA LEU A 87 -13.81 -7.43 -7.23
C LEU A 87 -12.69 -6.45 -7.62
N CYS A 88 -12.07 -5.76 -6.66
CA CYS A 88 -11.04 -4.78 -6.93
C CYS A 88 -9.67 -5.43 -7.13
N LYS A 89 -9.08 -5.18 -8.30
CA LYS A 89 -7.74 -5.61 -8.69
C LYS A 89 -6.73 -4.48 -8.65
N ALA A 90 -7.19 -3.26 -8.89
CA ALA A 90 -6.35 -2.08 -8.95
C ALA A 90 -7.12 -0.84 -8.53
N TRP A 91 -6.40 0.18 -8.10
CA TRP A 91 -6.98 1.41 -7.61
C TRP A 91 -6.15 2.63 -8.01
N VAL A 92 -6.83 3.77 -8.14
CA VAL A 92 -6.22 5.07 -8.45
C VAL A 92 -6.82 6.11 -7.51
N TRP A 93 -5.98 6.80 -6.76
CA TRP A 93 -6.35 7.90 -5.90
C TRP A 93 -5.85 9.23 -6.45
N THR A 94 -6.72 10.23 -6.46
CA THR A 94 -6.39 11.58 -6.94
C THR A 94 -6.47 12.58 -5.80
N LYS A 95 -5.33 13.15 -5.41
CA LYS A 95 -5.18 14.13 -4.33
C LYS A 95 -6.09 15.35 -4.50
N GLY A 96 -6.25 15.84 -5.74
CA GLY A 96 -7.03 17.03 -6.03
C GLY A 96 -8.53 16.87 -5.76
N SER A 97 -9.08 15.67 -5.92
CA SER A 97 -10.50 15.38 -5.69
C SER A 97 -10.76 14.57 -4.42
N GLY A 98 -9.74 13.96 -3.82
CA GLY A 98 -9.90 13.00 -2.73
C GLY A 98 -10.70 11.76 -3.14
N MET A 99 -10.77 11.46 -4.44
CA MET A 99 -11.52 10.34 -4.98
C MET A 99 -10.62 9.15 -5.24
N CYS A 100 -11.11 7.99 -4.82
CA CYS A 100 -10.57 6.68 -5.08
C CYS A 100 -11.38 6.01 -6.18
N GLN A 101 -10.73 5.67 -7.30
CA GLN A 101 -11.29 4.87 -8.38
C GLN A 101 -10.82 3.43 -8.20
N LEU A 102 -11.76 2.51 -8.05
CA LEU A 102 -11.53 1.08 -7.91
C LEU A 102 -11.84 0.40 -9.24
N HIS A 103 -10.94 -0.47 -9.69
CA HIS A 103 -11.05 -1.19 -10.95
C HIS A 103 -10.97 -2.69 -10.73
N GLY A 104 -11.84 -3.44 -11.40
CA GLY A 104 -11.87 -4.90 -11.37
C GLY A 104 -11.08 -5.57 -12.48
N SER A 105 -10.20 -4.82 -13.14
CA SER A 105 -9.22 -5.31 -14.10
C SER A 105 -7.83 -4.85 -13.72
N SER A 106 -6.83 -5.64 -14.10
CA SER A 106 -5.42 -5.27 -14.00
C SER A 106 -5.14 -4.08 -14.93
N PRO A 107 -4.21 -3.18 -14.57
CA PRO A 107 -3.83 -2.08 -15.44
C PRO A 107 -3.17 -2.62 -16.71
N GLN A 108 -3.58 -2.10 -17.87
CA GLN A 108 -2.95 -2.44 -19.15
C GLN A 108 -1.69 -1.62 -19.39
N GLN A 109 -1.69 -0.38 -18.89
CA GLN A 109 -0.54 0.51 -19.01
C GLN A 109 -0.37 1.30 -17.73
N LYS A 110 0.88 1.59 -17.41
CA LYS A 110 1.28 2.50 -16.34
C LYS A 110 1.96 3.70 -16.99
N MET A 111 1.48 4.90 -16.69
CA MET A 111 2.03 6.14 -17.24
C MET A 111 2.55 7.00 -16.10
N ALA A 112 3.86 7.26 -16.10
CA ALA A 112 4.44 8.25 -15.21
C ALA A 112 3.91 9.64 -15.57
N ARG A 113 3.54 10.40 -14.55
CA ARG A 113 3.10 11.80 -14.63
C ARG A 113 4.17 12.71 -14.05
N ALA A 114 3.99 14.01 -14.27
CA ALA A 114 4.89 15.00 -13.67
C ALA A 114 4.86 14.86 -12.14
N SER A 115 6.01 15.06 -11.50
CA SER A 115 6.11 14.99 -10.05
C SER A 115 5.13 15.98 -9.40
N GLY A 116 4.34 15.51 -8.44
CA GLY A 116 3.31 16.31 -7.79
C GLY A 116 2.01 16.45 -8.61
N ALA A 117 1.82 15.65 -9.66
CA ALA A 117 0.52 15.53 -10.33
C ALA A 117 -0.59 15.07 -9.37
N GLY A 118 -0.22 14.42 -8.26
CA GLY A 118 -1.15 14.07 -7.20
C GLY A 118 -2.04 12.89 -7.58
N ILE A 119 -1.57 12.04 -8.50
CA ILE A 119 -2.18 10.75 -8.82
C ILE A 119 -1.33 9.69 -8.16
N VAL A 120 -1.97 8.77 -7.44
CA VAL A 120 -1.29 7.66 -6.77
C VAL A 120 -2.05 6.40 -7.10
N SER A 121 -1.36 5.38 -7.62
CA SER A 121 -2.00 4.13 -8.03
C SER A 121 -1.39 2.94 -7.31
N GLY A 122 -2.14 1.84 -7.28
CA GLY A 122 -1.66 0.58 -6.72
C GLY A 122 -2.51 -0.60 -7.14
N LEU A 123 -1.99 -1.79 -6.88
CA LEU A 123 -2.70 -3.06 -7.06
C LEU A 123 -3.29 -3.52 -5.73
N SER A 124 -4.29 -4.40 -5.77
CA SER A 124 -4.62 -5.20 -4.60
C SER A 124 -3.50 -6.23 -4.35
N VAL A 125 -3.38 -6.71 -3.11
CA VAL A 125 -2.35 -7.72 -2.77
C VAL A 125 -2.55 -9.00 -3.58
N ALA A 126 -3.80 -9.41 -3.76
CA ALA A 126 -4.14 -10.58 -4.57
C ALA A 126 -3.70 -10.41 -6.03
N GLU A 127 -3.95 -9.24 -6.64
CA GLU A 127 -3.56 -9.00 -8.03
C GLU A 127 -2.03 -8.87 -8.17
N ALA A 128 -1.36 -8.23 -7.22
CA ALA A 128 0.10 -8.12 -7.21
C ALA A 128 0.77 -9.50 -7.14
N ASP A 129 0.26 -10.43 -6.34
CA ASP A 129 0.77 -11.81 -6.26
C ASP A 129 0.60 -12.56 -7.59
N VAL A 130 -0.57 -12.43 -8.24
CA VAL A 130 -0.82 -13.03 -9.56
C VAL A 130 0.19 -12.54 -10.59
N ILE A 131 0.39 -11.23 -10.69
CA ILE A 131 1.33 -10.64 -11.64
C ILE A 131 2.76 -11.05 -11.31
N ALA A 132 3.16 -11.05 -10.04
CA ALA A 132 4.51 -11.46 -9.62
C ALA A 132 4.79 -12.93 -9.98
N ARG A 133 3.82 -13.82 -9.77
CA ARG A 133 3.92 -15.22 -10.19
C ARG A 133 4.07 -15.33 -11.70
N GLU A 134 3.25 -14.67 -12.48
CA GLU A 134 3.32 -14.73 -13.95
C GLU A 134 4.70 -14.28 -14.46
N LEU A 135 5.22 -13.17 -13.92
CA LEU A 135 6.55 -12.68 -14.26
C LEU A 135 7.65 -13.67 -13.88
N ALA A 136 7.55 -14.31 -12.72
CA ALA A 136 8.51 -15.33 -12.29
C ALA A 136 8.49 -16.56 -13.22
N HIS A 137 7.31 -17.05 -13.62
CA HIS A 137 7.20 -18.15 -14.58
C HIS A 137 7.79 -17.78 -15.94
N ALA A 138 7.52 -16.57 -16.44
CA ALA A 138 8.02 -16.09 -17.72
C ALA A 138 9.54 -15.88 -17.75
N ALA A 139 10.16 -15.59 -16.59
CA ALA A 139 11.61 -15.48 -16.48
C ALA A 139 12.27 -16.85 -16.60
N ILE A 140 11.72 -17.87 -15.93
CA ILE A 140 12.24 -19.25 -15.93
C ILE A 140 12.11 -19.88 -17.32
N SER A 141 11.03 -19.61 -18.06
CA SER A 141 10.81 -20.21 -19.38
C SER A 141 11.67 -19.63 -20.51
N LYS A 142 12.45 -18.58 -20.22
CA LYS A 142 13.32 -17.91 -21.20
C LYS A 142 14.79 -18.30 -21.06
N GLU A 143 15.11 -19.15 -20.09
CA GLU A 143 16.41 -19.81 -19.89
C GLU A 143 16.42 -21.19 -20.55
#